data_AF-A0A1F3VBE2-F1
#
_entry.id   AF-A0A1F3VBE2-F1
#
_cell.length_a   1.000
_cell.length_b   1.000
_cell.length_c   1.000
_cell.angle_alpha   90.00
_cell.angle_beta   90.00
_cell.angle_gamma   90.00
#
_symmetry.space_group_name_H-M   'P 1'
#
loop_
_entity.id
_entity.type
_entity.pdbx_description
1 polymer ?
#
loop_
_entity_poly.entity_id
_entity_poly.type
_entity_poly.pdbx_seq_one_letter_code
_entity_poly.pdbx_strand_id
1 'polypeptide(L)'
;MAVNKLILFFIILIQSLAIWPSTGSKCMDAANYRESLICTESHIVFRDIKGQRVKTIHTQLGAIINSVDVQNESDLIATFLDFDSWGKYALREGGEILVFRSSKKLKALTQNGNEILRHYAYFGTKAPAPLYRQWVRTVINYWKVPSPLNVLLTYKFISDDGISHVEGEKVLIGSEGMKYYEGFVSIIHDPKSLDYIVYTEFWLVPSINILPEFAIPSIERGLVALVRGMFEL
;
A
#
# COMPACT_ATOMS: atom_id res chain seq x y z
N MET A 1 -11.31 42.10 -39.08
CA MET A 1 -11.40 40.68 -38.66
C MET A 1 -10.09 40.23 -38.02
N ALA A 2 -9.84 40.60 -36.75
CA ALA A 2 -8.58 40.29 -36.06
C ALA A 2 -8.78 39.95 -34.56
N VAL A 3 -10.00 39.61 -34.15
CA VAL A 3 -10.35 39.39 -32.73
C VAL A 3 -10.45 37.90 -32.36
N ASN A 4 -10.62 36.99 -33.34
CA ASN A 4 -10.82 35.56 -33.07
C ASN A 4 -9.55 34.73 -32.89
N LYS A 5 -8.35 35.27 -33.13
CA LYS A 5 -7.09 34.51 -32.97
C LYS A 5 -6.45 34.65 -31.59
N LEU A 6 -6.78 35.71 -30.83
CA LEU A 6 -6.21 35.94 -29.50
C LEU A 6 -6.82 35.01 -28.43
N ILE A 7 -8.11 34.68 -28.57
CA ILE A 7 -8.84 33.84 -27.61
C ILE A 7 -8.39 32.37 -27.73
N LEU A 8 -8.10 31.90 -28.94
CA LEU A 8 -7.61 30.52 -29.14
C LEU A 8 -6.19 30.32 -28.59
N PHE A 9 -5.35 31.36 -28.63
CA PHE A 9 -4.00 31.30 -28.05
C PHE A 9 -4.02 31.29 -26.51
N PHE A 10 -4.98 31.99 -25.88
CA PHE A 10 -5.17 31.96 -24.42
C PHE A 10 -5.70 30.62 -23.90
N ILE A 11 -6.58 29.94 -24.65
CA ILE A 11 -7.10 28.62 -24.26
C ILE A 11 -5.99 27.55 -24.34
N ILE A 12 -5.09 27.64 -25.31
CA ILE A 12 -3.94 26.73 -25.44
C ILE A 12 -2.87 27.01 -24.38
N LEU A 13 -2.71 28.26 -23.93
CA LEU A 13 -1.78 28.60 -22.83
C LEU A 13 -2.31 28.14 -21.46
N ILE A 14 -3.63 28.15 -21.24
CA ILE A 14 -4.23 27.65 -19.99
C ILE A 14 -4.20 26.11 -19.93
N GLN A 15 -4.29 25.42 -21.07
CA GLN A 15 -4.15 23.96 -21.14
C GLN A 15 -2.70 23.46 -21.06
N SER A 16 -1.71 24.32 -21.29
CA SER A 16 -0.28 24.02 -21.08
C SER A 16 0.25 24.43 -19.70
N LEU A 17 -0.60 25.06 -18.87
CA LEU A 17 -0.35 25.30 -17.43
C LEU A 17 -1.08 24.31 -16.52
N ALA A 18 -1.82 23.35 -17.09
CA ALA A 18 -2.13 22.08 -16.44
C ALA A 18 -0.96 21.11 -16.59
N ILE A 19 0.28 21.60 -16.44
CA ILE A 19 1.36 20.76 -15.95
C ILE A 19 0.90 20.39 -14.55
N TRP A 20 0.45 19.14 -14.40
CA TRP A 20 0.32 18.52 -13.10
C TRP A 20 1.48 19.02 -12.24
N PRO A 21 1.24 19.63 -11.06
CA PRO A 21 2.16 19.30 -10.01
C PRO A 21 1.96 17.80 -9.85
N SER A 22 2.83 16.99 -10.47
CA SER A 22 3.34 15.87 -9.73
C SER A 22 3.89 16.53 -8.48
N THR A 23 3.06 16.65 -7.46
CA THR A 23 3.53 16.61 -6.10
C THR A 23 4.24 15.27 -6.05
N GLY A 24 5.52 15.28 -6.47
CA GLY A 24 6.46 14.24 -6.12
C GLY A 24 6.26 14.13 -4.63
N SER A 25 5.78 12.97 -4.19
CA SER A 25 5.52 12.72 -2.79
C SER A 25 6.75 13.18 -2.03
N LYS A 26 6.59 13.95 -0.95
CA LYS A 26 7.74 14.35 -0.11
C LYS A 26 8.49 13.10 0.38
N CYS A 27 7.75 12.00 0.46
CA CYS A 27 8.20 10.65 0.72
C CYS A 27 9.05 9.97 -0.36
N MET A 28 9.47 10.64 -1.44
CA MET A 28 10.47 10.12 -2.37
C MET A 28 11.59 11.13 -2.70
N ASP A 29 11.60 12.33 -2.09
CA ASP A 29 12.70 13.26 -2.24
C ASP A 29 13.91 12.78 -1.41
N ALA A 30 14.90 12.22 -2.09
CA ALA A 30 16.13 11.66 -1.51
C ALA A 30 16.90 12.64 -0.59
N ALA A 31 16.67 13.95 -0.72
CA ALA A 31 17.27 14.98 0.14
C ALA A 31 16.70 14.99 1.57
N ASN A 32 15.45 14.56 1.78
CA ASN A 32 14.81 14.50 3.10
C ASN A 32 14.84 13.09 3.73
N TYR A 33 15.27 12.07 3.00
CA TYR A 33 15.28 10.66 3.46
C TYR A 33 16.37 10.30 4.47
N ARG A 34 17.37 11.17 4.67
CA ARG A 34 18.55 10.84 5.47
C ARG A 34 18.32 10.87 6.99
N GLU A 35 17.23 11.45 7.47
CA GLU A 35 16.95 11.56 8.91
C GLU A 35 16.03 10.45 9.45
N SER A 36 15.27 9.76 8.59
CA SER A 36 14.34 8.70 8.99
C SER A 36 14.38 7.51 8.03
N LEU A 37 14.65 6.30 8.54
CA LEU A 37 14.64 5.04 7.76
C LEU A 37 13.29 4.74 7.09
N ILE A 38 12.21 5.35 7.55
CA ILE A 38 10.86 5.17 7.02
C ILE A 38 10.18 6.52 6.89
N CYS A 39 9.50 6.73 5.76
CA CYS A 39 8.57 7.81 5.55
C CYS A 39 7.20 7.25 5.15
N THR A 40 6.12 7.91 5.59
CA THR A 40 4.75 7.63 5.17
C THR A 40 4.00 8.94 4.94
N GLU A 41 3.12 8.96 3.94
CA GLU A 41 2.27 10.10 3.62
C GLU A 41 0.89 9.59 3.17
N SER A 42 -0.16 10.00 3.88
CA SER A 42 -1.54 9.72 3.49
C SER A 42 -2.37 10.99 3.28
N HIS A 43 -3.24 10.98 2.27
CA HIS A 43 -4.20 12.05 2.02
C HIS A 43 -5.49 11.52 1.41
N ILE A 44 -6.55 12.33 1.46
CA ILE A 44 -7.83 11.98 0.84
C ILE A 44 -7.86 12.44 -0.60
N VAL A 45 -8.17 11.50 -1.49
CA VAL A 45 -8.44 11.75 -2.91
C VAL A 45 -9.83 11.27 -3.28
N PHE A 46 -10.38 11.77 -4.38
CA PHE A 46 -11.57 11.19 -4.99
C PHE A 46 -11.14 10.29 -6.15
N ARG A 47 -11.62 9.05 -6.19
CA ARG A 47 -11.40 8.12 -7.30
C ARG A 47 -12.73 7.56 -7.78
N ASP A 48 -12.79 7.27 -9.08
CA ASP A 48 -13.90 6.53 -9.66
C ASP A 48 -13.64 5.02 -9.49
N ILE A 49 -14.42 4.39 -8.62
CA ILE A 49 -14.35 2.97 -8.31
C ILE A 49 -15.68 2.35 -8.71
N LYS A 50 -15.66 1.40 -9.66
CA LYS A 50 -16.86 0.73 -10.19
C LYS A 50 -17.95 1.72 -10.66
N GLY A 51 -17.53 2.82 -11.30
CA GLY A 51 -18.43 3.85 -11.83
C GLY A 51 -19.00 4.82 -10.79
N GLN A 52 -18.52 4.78 -9.54
CA GLN A 52 -18.91 5.72 -8.49
C GLN A 52 -17.70 6.53 -8.02
N ARG A 53 -17.87 7.84 -7.85
CA ARG A 53 -16.85 8.72 -7.29
C ARG A 53 -16.84 8.59 -5.77
N VAL A 54 -15.77 8.02 -5.20
CA VAL A 54 -15.67 7.70 -3.77
C VAL A 54 -14.46 8.40 -3.14
N LYS A 55 -14.63 8.89 -1.92
CA LYS A 55 -13.52 9.35 -1.07
C LYS A 55 -12.63 8.16 -0.71
N THR A 56 -11.36 8.27 -1.05
CA THR A 56 -10.37 7.20 -0.94
C THR A 56 -9.15 7.73 -0.20
N ILE A 57 -8.59 6.92 0.70
CA ILE A 57 -7.32 7.21 1.35
C ILE A 57 -6.23 6.76 0.38
N HIS A 58 -5.42 7.70 -0.10
CA HIS A 58 -4.21 7.42 -0.84
C HIS A 58 -3.05 7.45 0.14
N THR A 59 -2.27 6.37 0.20
CA THR A 59 -1.12 6.23 1.11
C THR A 59 0.10 5.81 0.33
N GLN A 60 1.21 6.47 0.62
CA GLN A 60 2.54 6.15 0.13
C GLN A 60 3.44 5.91 1.33
N LEU A 61 4.27 4.87 1.27
CA LEU A 61 5.34 4.63 2.22
C LEU A 61 6.59 4.22 1.47
N GLY A 62 7.73 4.75 1.92
CA GLY A 62 9.03 4.23 1.55
C GLY A 62 9.85 3.92 2.80
N ALA A 63 10.60 2.82 2.75
CA ALA A 63 11.51 2.41 3.79
C ALA A 63 12.87 2.09 3.17
N ILE A 64 13.94 2.65 3.75
CA ILE A 64 15.32 2.26 3.44
C ILE A 64 15.65 1.05 4.29
N ILE A 65 16.05 -0.03 3.63
CA ILE A 65 16.58 -1.22 4.24
C ILE A 65 18.07 -1.25 3.93
N ASN A 66 18.91 -1.11 4.96
CA ASN A 66 20.34 -1.07 4.72
C ASN A 66 20.80 -2.41 4.15
N SER A 67 21.69 -2.35 3.18
CA SER A 67 22.27 -3.56 2.57
C SER A 67 23.06 -4.43 3.56
N VAL A 68 23.49 -3.87 4.70
CA VAL A 68 24.17 -4.62 5.76
C VAL A 68 23.22 -5.49 6.59
N ASP A 69 21.93 -5.13 6.63
CA ASP A 69 20.91 -5.80 7.44
C ASP A 69 20.20 -6.92 6.67
N VAL A 70 20.48 -7.06 5.37
CA VAL A 70 19.83 -8.03 4.48
C VAL A 70 20.86 -8.73 3.60
N GLN A 71 20.81 -10.07 3.55
CA GLN A 71 21.88 -10.82 2.87
C GLN A 71 21.84 -10.66 1.35
N ASN A 72 20.65 -10.52 0.75
CA ASN A 72 20.47 -10.33 -0.70
C ASN A 72 19.02 -9.93 -1.07
N GLU A 73 18.82 -9.59 -2.34
CA GLU A 73 17.52 -9.24 -2.91
C GLU A 73 16.43 -10.31 -2.75
N SER A 74 16.81 -11.60 -2.83
CA SER A 74 15.85 -12.70 -2.72
C SER A 74 15.29 -12.79 -1.31
N ASP A 75 16.07 -12.44 -0.29
CA ASP A 75 15.63 -12.44 1.10
C ASP A 75 14.62 -11.31 1.37
N LEU A 76 14.80 -10.14 0.76
CA LEU A 76 13.80 -9.05 0.85
C LEU A 76 12.46 -9.49 0.28
N ILE A 77 12.50 -10.10 -0.91
CA ILE A 77 11.31 -10.60 -1.59
C ILE A 77 10.66 -11.70 -0.77
N ALA A 78 11.45 -12.64 -0.24
CA ALA A 78 10.96 -13.73 0.59
C ALA A 78 10.32 -13.21 1.88
N THR A 79 10.93 -12.22 2.53
CA THR A 79 10.42 -11.58 3.75
C THR A 79 9.07 -10.92 3.51
N PHE A 80 8.96 -10.15 2.42
CA PHE A 80 7.69 -9.52 2.05
C PHE A 80 6.59 -10.56 1.75
N LEU A 81 6.93 -11.62 1.02
CA LEU A 81 5.99 -12.69 0.60
C LEU A 81 5.74 -13.75 1.68
N ASP A 82 6.38 -13.67 2.84
CA ASP A 82 6.13 -14.54 4.00
C ASP A 82 4.86 -14.12 4.74
N PHE A 83 3.72 -14.25 4.05
CA PHE A 83 2.40 -13.88 4.55
C PHE A 83 2.05 -14.55 5.88
N ASP A 84 2.58 -15.74 6.16
CA ASP A 84 2.33 -16.45 7.41
C ASP A 84 3.00 -15.75 8.61
N SER A 85 4.09 -15.01 8.39
CA SER A 85 4.83 -14.30 9.45
C SER A 85 4.41 -12.85 9.67
N TRP A 86 3.52 -12.26 8.85
CA TRP A 86 3.09 -10.86 9.01
C TRP A 86 2.54 -10.54 10.41
N GLY A 87 1.85 -11.50 11.03
CA GLY A 87 1.40 -11.35 12.42
C GLY A 87 2.54 -11.23 13.42
N LYS A 88 3.64 -11.97 13.22
CA LYS A 88 4.85 -11.88 14.06
C LYS A 88 5.57 -10.56 13.83
N TYR A 89 5.65 -10.10 12.58
CA TYR A 89 6.26 -8.82 12.24
C TYR A 89 5.54 -7.67 12.95
N ALA A 90 4.20 -7.61 12.88
CA ALA A 90 3.43 -6.58 13.58
C ALA A 90 3.61 -6.60 15.13
N LEU A 91 3.87 -7.77 15.72
CA LEU A 91 4.08 -7.91 17.17
C LEU A 91 5.44 -7.36 17.64
N ARG A 92 6.47 -7.33 16.78
CA ARG A 92 7.81 -6.82 17.12
C ARG A 92 7.77 -5.35 17.53
N GLU A 93 6.86 -4.56 16.95
CA GLU A 93 6.64 -3.15 17.28
C GLU A 93 5.63 -2.94 18.43
N GLY A 94 5.44 -3.96 19.28
CA GLY A 94 4.64 -3.86 20.51
C GLY A 94 3.15 -4.14 20.36
N GLY A 95 2.64 -4.45 19.17
CA GLY A 95 1.27 -4.97 18.96
C GLY A 95 0.12 -4.04 19.39
N GLU A 96 0.40 -2.82 19.87
CA GLU A 96 -0.66 -1.93 20.32
C GLU A 96 -1.45 -1.36 19.14
N ILE A 97 -0.79 -1.14 18.01
CA ILE A 97 -1.33 -0.42 16.85
C ILE A 97 -1.99 -1.39 15.87
N LEU A 98 -1.32 -2.50 15.55
CA LEU A 98 -1.74 -3.52 14.60
C LEU A 98 -1.66 -4.89 15.26
N VAL A 99 -2.79 -5.61 15.29
CA VAL A 99 -2.84 -6.97 15.84
C VAL A 99 -3.42 -7.91 14.79
N PHE A 100 -2.67 -8.94 14.44
CA PHE A 100 -3.19 -10.03 13.62
C PHE A 100 -3.85 -11.08 14.51
N ARG A 101 -5.07 -11.48 14.15
CA ARG A 101 -5.69 -12.72 14.62
C ARG A 101 -5.27 -13.89 13.75
N SER A 102 -5.09 -13.66 12.46
CA SER A 102 -4.73 -14.69 11.49
C SER A 102 -4.06 -14.02 10.29
N SER A 103 -3.00 -14.63 9.80
CA SER A 103 -2.30 -14.24 8.57
C SER A 103 -1.88 -15.53 7.89
N LYS A 104 -2.35 -15.78 6.68
CA LYS A 104 -2.15 -17.07 6.01
C LYS A 104 -1.82 -16.89 4.54
N LYS A 105 -0.79 -17.57 4.06
CA LYS A 105 -0.59 -17.80 2.63
C LYS A 105 -1.63 -18.81 2.14
N LEU A 106 -2.41 -18.43 1.14
CA LEU A 106 -3.37 -19.32 0.50
C LEU A 106 -2.74 -19.94 -0.75
N LYS A 107 -3.36 -21.02 -1.24
CA LYS A 107 -2.98 -21.62 -2.52
C LYS A 107 -3.06 -20.57 -3.63
N ALA A 108 -1.97 -20.44 -4.38
CA ALA A 108 -1.90 -19.54 -5.52
C ALA A 108 -2.93 -19.92 -6.59
N LEU A 109 -3.40 -18.93 -7.34
CA LEU A 109 -4.24 -19.11 -8.52
C LEU A 109 -3.43 -18.82 -9.77
N THR A 110 -3.91 -19.30 -10.91
CA THR A 110 -3.37 -18.91 -12.21
C THR A 110 -4.45 -18.17 -12.97
N GLN A 111 -4.17 -16.96 -13.41
CA GLN A 111 -5.08 -16.16 -14.23
C GLN A 111 -4.31 -15.58 -15.42
N ASN A 112 -4.78 -15.89 -16.64
CA ASN A 112 -4.15 -15.44 -17.88
C ASN A 112 -2.64 -15.78 -17.95
N GLY A 113 -2.24 -16.94 -17.42
CA GLY A 113 -0.84 -17.39 -17.38
C GLY A 113 0.01 -16.76 -16.28
N ASN A 114 -0.51 -15.80 -15.51
CA ASN A 114 0.18 -15.23 -14.37
C ASN A 114 -0.18 -15.96 -13.07
N GLU A 115 0.83 -16.24 -12.25
CA GLU A 115 0.62 -16.70 -10.89
C GLU A 115 0.10 -15.54 -10.02
N ILE A 116 -0.99 -15.79 -9.31
CA ILE A 116 -1.58 -14.90 -8.32
C ILE A 116 -1.32 -15.48 -6.95
N LEU A 117 -0.43 -14.84 -6.20
CA LEU A 117 -0.20 -15.14 -4.80
C LEU A 117 -1.37 -14.59 -3.98
N ARG A 118 -1.75 -15.31 -2.93
CA ARG A 118 -2.96 -14.99 -2.16
C ARG A 118 -2.63 -14.94 -0.68
N HIS A 119 -3.07 -13.86 -0.04
CA HIS A 119 -2.87 -13.61 1.38
C HIS A 119 -4.21 -13.44 2.07
N TYR A 120 -4.54 -14.30 3.02
CA TYR A 120 -5.62 -14.03 3.95
C TYR A 120 -5.08 -13.22 5.14
N ALA A 121 -5.66 -12.05 5.37
CA ALA A 121 -5.29 -11.17 6.46
C ALA A 121 -6.52 -10.90 7.35
N TYR A 122 -6.41 -11.25 8.63
CA TYR A 122 -7.37 -10.89 9.67
C TYR A 122 -6.66 -10.11 10.77
N PHE A 123 -6.83 -8.79 10.76
CA PHE A 123 -6.12 -7.90 11.67
C PHE A 123 -7.03 -6.79 12.21
N GLY A 124 -6.60 -6.18 13.32
CA GLY A 124 -7.27 -5.10 13.99
C GLY A 124 -6.35 -3.90 14.14
N THR A 125 -6.75 -2.76 13.59
CA THR A 125 -6.06 -1.47 13.79
C THR A 125 -6.71 -0.66 14.90
N LYS A 126 -5.89 0.00 15.72
CA LYS A 126 -6.38 0.87 16.80
C LYS A 126 -6.91 2.18 16.23
N ALA A 127 -8.23 2.37 16.23
CA ALA A 127 -8.86 3.63 15.78
C ALA A 127 -8.73 4.74 16.86
N PRO A 128 -8.71 6.03 16.46
CA PRO A 128 -8.73 7.14 17.41
C PRO A 128 -10.14 7.26 18.04
N ALA A 129 -10.28 6.70 19.24
CA ALA A 129 -11.39 6.84 20.19
C ALA A 129 -12.78 6.24 19.84
N PRO A 130 -13.53 5.70 20.83
CA PRO A 130 -13.06 5.18 22.11
C PRO A 130 -12.63 3.71 21.95
N LEU A 131 -11.33 3.43 22.07
CA LEU A 131 -10.71 2.11 22.34
C LEU A 131 -11.18 0.87 21.54
N TYR A 132 -11.93 1.01 20.45
CA TYR A 132 -12.29 -0.12 19.60
C TYR A 132 -11.21 -0.37 18.56
N ARG A 133 -10.83 -1.64 18.39
CA ARG A 133 -10.07 -2.06 17.22
C ARG A 133 -11.03 -2.19 16.05
N GLN A 134 -10.71 -1.57 14.93
CA GLN A 134 -11.41 -1.86 13.69
C GLN A 134 -10.82 -3.13 13.12
N TRP A 135 -11.64 -4.18 13.13
CA TRP A 135 -11.26 -5.46 12.55
C TRP A 135 -11.47 -5.44 11.05
N VAL A 136 -10.44 -5.86 10.33
CA VAL A 136 -10.40 -6.06 8.90
C VAL A 136 -10.18 -7.53 8.62
N ARG A 137 -10.94 -8.07 7.69
CA ARG A 137 -10.76 -9.44 7.20
C ARG A 137 -10.86 -9.43 5.69
N THR A 138 -9.79 -9.86 5.02
CA THR A 138 -9.69 -9.77 3.56
C THR A 138 -8.81 -10.88 3.01
N VAL A 139 -9.05 -11.24 1.75
CA VAL A 139 -8.08 -11.97 0.94
C VAL A 139 -7.49 -10.97 -0.06
N ILE A 140 -6.18 -10.85 -0.11
CA ILE A 140 -5.47 -9.96 -1.03
C ILE A 140 -4.78 -10.81 -2.08
N ASN A 141 -5.02 -10.48 -3.34
CA ASN A 141 -4.41 -11.12 -4.49
C ASN A 141 -3.24 -10.27 -4.97
N TYR A 142 -2.06 -10.88 -5.11
CA TYR A 142 -0.83 -10.24 -5.57
C TYR A 142 -0.37 -10.88 -6.88
N TRP A 143 0.02 -10.06 -7.86
CA TRP A 143 0.65 -10.55 -9.09
C TRP A 143 1.82 -9.66 -9.48
N LYS A 144 2.85 -10.29 -10.04
CA LYS A 144 4.01 -9.59 -10.54
C LYS A 144 3.62 -8.80 -11.78
N VAL A 145 4.10 -7.55 -11.88
CA VAL A 145 3.96 -6.73 -13.08
C VAL A 145 5.34 -6.34 -13.62
N PRO A 146 5.46 -5.91 -14.88
CA PRO A 146 6.71 -5.40 -15.41
C PRO A 146 7.25 -4.27 -14.53
N SER A 147 8.48 -4.46 -14.05
CA SER A 147 9.17 -3.47 -13.23
C SER A 147 9.84 -2.42 -14.12
N PRO A 148 9.79 -1.12 -13.74
CA PRO A 148 10.58 -0.08 -14.38
C PRO A 148 12.09 -0.37 -14.30
N LEU A 149 12.89 0.35 -15.07
CA LEU A 149 14.36 0.30 -14.96
C LEU A 149 14.80 0.59 -13.52
N ASN A 150 15.74 -0.19 -12.99
CA ASN A 150 16.28 -0.12 -11.62
C ASN A 150 15.31 -0.55 -10.50
N VAL A 151 14.19 -1.19 -10.84
CA VAL A 151 13.29 -1.81 -9.87
C VAL A 151 13.43 -3.33 -9.95
N LEU A 152 13.79 -3.95 -8.83
CA LEU A 152 14.03 -5.39 -8.75
C LEU A 152 12.74 -6.20 -8.91
N LEU A 153 11.68 -5.67 -8.30
CA LEU A 153 10.39 -6.32 -8.24
C LEU A 153 9.29 -5.30 -8.07
N THR A 154 8.17 -5.53 -8.77
CA THR A 154 6.91 -4.83 -8.52
C THR A 154 5.77 -5.84 -8.46
N TYR A 155 5.05 -5.87 -7.35
CA TYR A 155 3.78 -6.58 -7.23
C TYR A 155 2.65 -5.56 -7.20
N LYS A 156 1.63 -5.79 -8.02
CA LYS A 156 0.32 -5.17 -7.81
C LYS A 156 -0.51 -6.05 -6.91
N PHE A 157 -1.39 -5.41 -6.15
CA PHE A 157 -2.33 -6.13 -5.31
C PHE A 157 -3.72 -5.51 -5.32
N ILE A 158 -4.72 -6.36 -5.08
CA ILE A 158 -6.11 -5.96 -4.88
C ILE A 158 -6.79 -6.90 -3.89
N SER A 159 -7.64 -6.35 -3.04
CA SER A 159 -8.53 -7.15 -2.20
C SER A 159 -9.56 -7.89 -3.05
N ASP A 160 -9.75 -9.17 -2.75
CA ASP A 160 -10.81 -10.01 -3.28
C ASP A 160 -12.18 -9.49 -2.81
N ASP A 161 -13.08 -9.29 -3.78
CA ASP A 161 -14.47 -8.92 -3.55
C ASP A 161 -15.43 -10.12 -3.67
N GLY A 162 -14.90 -11.32 -3.96
CA GLY A 162 -15.64 -12.56 -4.08
C GLY A 162 -15.86 -13.32 -2.77
N ILE A 163 -16.47 -14.50 -2.89
CA ILE A 163 -16.64 -15.43 -1.77
C ILE A 163 -15.37 -16.24 -1.60
N SER A 164 -14.77 -16.16 -0.41
CA SER A 164 -13.54 -16.84 -0.07
C SER A 164 -13.74 -17.82 1.09
N HIS A 165 -13.36 -19.07 0.86
CA HIS A 165 -13.30 -20.13 1.87
C HIS A 165 -11.86 -20.29 2.34
N VAL A 166 -11.61 -19.95 3.60
CA VAL A 166 -10.29 -20.11 4.23
C VAL A 166 -10.42 -21.11 5.36
N GLU A 167 -9.55 -22.12 5.37
CA GLU A 167 -9.59 -23.20 6.35
C GLU A 167 -9.44 -22.65 7.79
N GLY A 168 -10.35 -23.09 8.67
CA GLY A 168 -10.42 -22.66 10.07
C GLY A 168 -11.05 -21.27 10.28
N GLU A 169 -11.51 -20.60 9.23
CA GLU A 169 -12.10 -19.26 9.31
C GLU A 169 -13.57 -19.29 8.88
N LYS A 170 -14.36 -18.30 9.34
CA LYS A 170 -15.71 -18.12 8.80
C LYS A 170 -15.64 -17.77 7.32
N VAL A 171 -16.65 -18.16 6.54
CA VAL A 171 -16.76 -17.75 5.13
C VAL A 171 -16.67 -16.22 5.03
N LEU A 172 -15.91 -15.75 4.05
CA LEU A 172 -15.71 -14.34 3.76
C LEU A 172 -16.48 -13.99 2.49
N ILE A 173 -17.36 -12.99 2.52
CA ILE A 173 -18.13 -12.51 1.37
C ILE A 173 -17.61 -11.11 1.04
N GLY A 174 -16.56 -11.05 0.23
CA GLY A 174 -15.77 -9.84 0.03
C GLY A 174 -15.06 -9.40 1.31
N SER A 175 -14.37 -8.27 1.23
CA SER A 175 -13.62 -7.75 2.38
C SER A 175 -14.55 -7.20 3.48
N GLU A 176 -14.21 -7.46 4.73
CA GLU A 176 -14.83 -6.88 5.91
C GLU A 176 -13.93 -5.80 6.49
N GLY A 177 -14.54 -4.73 7.02
CA GLY A 177 -13.80 -3.58 7.57
C GLY A 177 -13.30 -2.59 6.51
N MET A 178 -13.15 -3.01 5.26
CA MET A 178 -12.80 -2.19 4.09
C MET A 178 -13.70 -2.51 2.89
N LYS A 179 -14.00 -1.53 2.04
CA LYS A 179 -14.78 -1.70 0.81
C LYS A 179 -13.91 -1.91 -0.43
N TYR A 180 -12.69 -1.40 -0.37
CA TYR A 180 -11.77 -1.40 -1.50
C TYR A 180 -10.35 -1.23 -0.99
N TYR A 181 -9.43 -2.04 -1.51
CA TYR A 181 -8.01 -1.94 -1.25
C TYR A 181 -7.25 -2.41 -2.48
N GLU A 182 -6.49 -1.52 -3.10
CA GLU A 182 -5.60 -1.86 -4.21
C GLU A 182 -4.31 -1.06 -4.09
N GLY A 183 -3.25 -1.55 -4.71
CA GLY A 183 -2.01 -0.82 -4.75
C GLY A 183 -0.89 -1.59 -5.42
N PHE A 184 0.32 -1.16 -5.12
CA PHE A 184 1.52 -1.87 -5.48
C PHE A 184 2.58 -1.75 -4.40
N VAL A 185 3.53 -2.68 -4.47
CA VAL A 185 4.80 -2.63 -3.75
C VAL A 185 5.91 -2.79 -4.76
N SER A 186 6.98 -2.03 -4.58
CA SER A 186 8.20 -2.11 -5.36
C SER A 186 9.40 -2.25 -4.43
N ILE A 187 10.35 -3.08 -4.82
CA ILE A 187 11.67 -3.16 -4.20
C ILE A 187 12.65 -2.57 -5.20
N ILE A 188 13.30 -1.48 -4.81
CA ILE A 188 14.21 -0.68 -5.63
C ILE A 188 15.61 -0.85 -5.03
N HIS A 189 16.62 -1.05 -5.88
CA HIS A 189 18.01 -1.01 -5.44
C HIS A 189 18.57 0.38 -5.75
N ASP A 190 19.04 1.11 -4.74
CA ASP A 190 19.71 2.39 -4.97
C ASP A 190 21.17 2.15 -5.36
N PRO A 191 21.56 2.40 -6.63
CA PRO A 191 22.93 2.14 -7.08
C PRO A 191 23.97 3.03 -6.41
N LYS A 192 23.58 4.10 -5.69
CA LYS A 192 24.51 5.02 -5.03
C LYS A 192 24.86 4.59 -3.62
N SER A 193 23.88 4.17 -2.82
CA SER A 193 24.10 3.73 -1.44
C SER A 193 24.20 2.22 -1.29
N LEU A 194 23.85 1.46 -2.34
CA LEU A 194 23.66 0.01 -2.34
C LEU A 194 22.51 -0.47 -1.44
N ASP A 195 21.77 0.44 -0.81
CA ASP A 195 20.63 0.09 0.01
C ASP A 195 19.40 -0.25 -0.83
N TYR A 196 18.45 -0.89 -0.18
CA TYR A 196 17.18 -1.24 -0.79
C TYR A 196 16.09 -0.29 -0.32
N ILE A 197 15.19 0.06 -1.23
CA ILE A 197 14.02 0.87 -0.92
C ILE A 197 12.79 0.00 -1.15
N VAL A 198 12.05 -0.26 -0.08
CA VAL A 198 10.70 -0.84 -0.15
C VAL A 198 9.73 0.31 -0.26
N TYR A 199 9.12 0.47 -1.44
CA TYR A 199 8.11 1.48 -1.72
C TYR A 199 6.75 0.81 -1.86
N THR A 200 5.74 1.33 -1.16
CA THR A 200 4.36 0.90 -1.34
C THR A 200 3.46 2.10 -1.55
N GLU A 201 2.52 1.95 -2.48
CA GLU A 201 1.49 2.93 -2.75
C GLU A 201 0.16 2.21 -2.87
N PHE A 202 -0.86 2.70 -2.18
CA PHE A 202 -2.18 2.08 -2.21
C PHE A 202 -3.31 3.05 -1.98
N TRP A 203 -4.49 2.57 -2.34
CA TRP A 203 -5.76 3.23 -2.20
C TRP A 203 -6.70 2.36 -1.40
N LEU A 204 -7.27 2.94 -0.35
CA LEU A 204 -8.14 2.26 0.58
C LEU A 204 -9.44 3.04 0.76
N VAL A 205 -10.57 2.34 0.68
CA VAL A 205 -11.87 2.84 1.14
C VAL A 205 -12.27 2.06 2.39
N PRO A 206 -12.26 2.67 3.59
CA PRO A 206 -12.75 2.01 4.79
C PRO A 206 -14.25 1.70 4.67
N SER A 207 -14.71 0.71 5.43
CA SER A 207 -16.14 0.47 5.60
C SER A 207 -16.82 1.65 6.33
N ILE A 208 -18.13 1.79 6.15
CA ILE A 208 -18.96 3.00 6.43
C ILE A 208 -18.83 3.52 7.87
N ASN A 209 -18.38 2.67 8.79
CA ASN A 209 -18.33 2.97 10.23
C ASN A 209 -17.22 3.96 10.61
N ILE A 210 -16.26 4.27 9.72
CA ILE A 210 -15.19 5.23 9.98
C ILE A 210 -15.03 6.18 8.80
N LEU A 211 -15.02 7.49 9.06
CA LEU A 211 -14.70 8.47 8.03
C LEU A 211 -13.23 8.32 7.62
N PRO A 212 -12.91 8.35 6.31
CA PRO A 212 -11.54 8.18 5.81
C PRO A 212 -10.47 9.02 6.54
N GLU A 213 -10.82 10.27 6.86
CA GLU A 213 -9.95 11.23 7.54
C GLU A 213 -9.49 10.75 8.93
N PHE A 214 -10.34 10.02 9.67
CA PHE A 214 -10.01 9.48 10.98
C PHE A 214 -9.24 8.16 10.93
N ALA A 215 -9.30 7.44 9.80
CA ALA A 215 -8.58 6.19 9.63
C ALA A 215 -7.09 6.40 9.31
N ILE A 216 -6.72 7.52 8.68
CA ILE A 216 -5.35 7.82 8.23
C ILE A 216 -4.29 7.56 9.30
N PRO A 217 -4.34 8.16 10.52
CA PRO A 217 -3.26 7.98 11.50
C PRO A 217 -3.12 6.54 11.99
N SER A 218 -4.18 5.73 11.88
CA SER A 218 -4.16 4.32 12.28
C SER A 218 -3.55 3.45 11.19
N ILE A 219 -3.83 3.78 9.92
CA ILE A 219 -3.28 3.10 8.74
C ILE A 219 -1.78 3.36 8.65
N GLU A 220 -1.36 4.63 8.69
CA GLU A 220 0.06 5.03 8.62
C GLU A 220 0.88 4.32 9.70
N ARG A 221 0.44 4.41 10.96
CA ARG A 221 1.16 3.75 12.06
C ARG A 221 1.16 2.23 11.95
N GLY A 222 0.07 1.62 11.48
CA GLY A 222 -0.01 0.18 11.28
C GLY A 222 0.95 -0.30 10.19
N LEU A 223 1.05 0.45 9.10
CA LEU A 223 1.94 0.16 7.98
C LEU A 223 3.40 0.33 8.38
N VAL A 224 3.75 1.43 9.04
CA VAL A 224 5.10 1.66 9.58
C VAL A 224 5.49 0.54 10.53
N ALA A 225 4.60 0.16 11.47
CA ALA A 225 4.87 -0.92 12.41
C ALA A 225 5.11 -2.27 11.71
N LEU A 226 4.31 -2.58 10.68
CA LEU A 226 4.48 -3.80 9.91
C LEU A 226 5.82 -3.84 9.17
N VAL A 227 6.19 -2.74 8.51
CA VAL A 227 7.44 -2.65 7.73
C VAL A 227 8.67 -2.68 8.64
N ARG A 228 8.65 -1.97 9.77
CA ARG A 228 9.71 -2.09 10.80
C ARG A 228 9.87 -3.52 11.28
N GLY A 229 8.75 -4.17 11.62
CA GLY A 229 8.78 -5.55 12.07
C GLY A 229 9.26 -6.55 11.02
N MET A 230 8.97 -6.32 9.74
CA MET A 230 9.42 -7.15 8.62
C MET A 230 10.94 -7.10 8.45
N PHE A 231 11.53 -5.91 8.52
CA PHE A 231 12.93 -5.69 8.18
C PHE A 231 13.83 -5.32 9.37
N GLU A 232 13.30 -5.41 10.60
CA GLU A 232 14.02 -5.14 11.86
C GLU A 232 14.65 -3.74 11.92
N LEU A 233 13.90 -2.73 11.45
CA LEU A 233 14.29 -1.32 11.37
C LEU A 233 14.09 -0.52 12.66
#